data_AF-A0A1W0ABD1-F1
#
_entry.id   AF-A0A1W0ABD1-F1
#
_cell.length_a   1.000
_cell.length_b   1.000
_cell.length_c   1.000
_cell.angle_alpha   90.00
_cell.angle_beta   90.00
_cell.angle_gamma   90.00
#
_symmetry.space_group_name_H-M   'P 1'
#
loop_
_entity.id
_entity.type
_entity.pdbx_description
1 polymer ?
#
loop_
_entity_poly.entity_id
_entity_poly.type
_entity_poly.pdbx_seq_one_letter_code
_entity_poly.pdbx_strand_id
1 'polypeptide(L)'
;MTDSLLWRYVTEEQVLDLGLHHTAELIREYLEQIFSFPPSPLFTRSTPMPKNLLLDMYMHLYAFIKQNEFPSEKASTLLGLLHSLVLRDMLLLGEKDLRSTPTISSSFNRFQALILQHSVERPPMSMGIFTASDVNLIVEYITNSYYRHFHLYQSIFIPHTHLSIIQVSCMEINRIKPLPPLQLAIQHQVSPQQNTPSESSHAAS
;
A
#
# COMPACT_ATOMS: atom_id res chain seq x y z
N MET A 1 -6.62 16.15 -14.34
CA MET A 1 -5.55 16.97 -13.74
C MET A 1 -4.26 16.18 -13.90
N THR A 2 -3.18 16.84 -14.29
CA THR A 2 -1.91 16.19 -14.55
C THR A 2 -1.27 15.87 -13.20
N ASP A 3 -1.23 14.58 -12.81
CA ASP A 3 -0.58 14.15 -11.57
C ASP A 3 0.95 14.18 -11.75
N SER A 4 1.48 15.38 -12.02
CA SER A 4 2.91 15.61 -12.10
C SER A 4 3.48 15.72 -10.69
N LEU A 5 4.54 14.95 -10.42
CA LEU A 5 5.30 15.03 -9.18
C LEU A 5 6.25 16.23 -9.12
N LEU A 6 6.49 16.92 -10.26
CA LEU A 6 7.33 18.11 -10.32
C LEU A 6 6.77 19.18 -9.38
N TRP A 7 7.61 19.67 -8.46
CA TRP A 7 7.29 20.71 -7.47
C TRP A 7 6.13 20.39 -6.52
N ARG A 8 5.63 19.15 -6.53
CA ARG A 8 4.49 18.75 -5.69
C ARG A 8 4.88 18.58 -4.22
N TYR A 9 6.05 17.98 -3.98
CA TYR A 9 6.55 17.68 -2.64
C TYR A 9 7.73 18.56 -2.23
N VAL A 10 8.59 18.89 -3.19
CA VAL A 10 9.79 19.71 -2.97
C VAL A 10 9.78 20.81 -4.01
N THR A 11 9.82 22.08 -3.60
CA THR A 11 9.85 23.23 -4.51
C THR A 11 11.26 23.48 -5.06
N GLU A 12 11.38 24.31 -6.09
CA GLU A 12 12.67 24.64 -6.70
C GLU A 12 13.61 25.32 -5.69
N GLU A 13 13.08 26.31 -4.95
CA GLU A 13 13.80 27.01 -3.90
C GLU A 13 14.35 26.03 -2.85
N GLN A 14 13.53 25.05 -2.42
CA GLN A 14 13.95 24.05 -1.46
C GLN A 14 15.08 23.14 -1.98
N VAL A 15 15.08 22.80 -3.27
CA VAL A 15 16.17 22.01 -3.86
C VAL A 15 17.46 22.83 -3.92
N LEU A 16 17.36 24.12 -4.25
CA LEU A 16 18.51 25.03 -4.29
C LEU A 16 19.10 25.24 -2.89
N ASP A 17 18.25 25.46 -1.89
CA ASP A 17 18.63 25.58 -0.48
C ASP A 17 19.32 24.30 0.02
N LEU A 18 18.81 23.12 -0.33
CA LEU A 18 19.46 21.84 -0.04
C LEU A 18 20.89 21.78 -0.60
N GLY A 19 21.12 22.46 -1.73
CA GLY A 19 22.43 22.61 -2.36
C GLY A 19 23.45 23.39 -1.52
N LEU A 20 22.99 24.35 -0.71
CA LEU A 20 23.81 25.19 0.16
C LEU A 20 24.33 24.44 1.39
N HIS A 21 23.63 23.40 1.81
CA HIS A 21 24.01 22.59 2.96
C HIS A 21 25.07 21.54 2.56
N HIS A 22 26.16 21.48 3.33
CA HIS A 22 27.28 20.56 3.11
C HIS A 22 27.44 19.51 4.21
N THR A 23 26.84 19.75 5.39
CA THR A 23 26.88 18.84 6.53
C THR A 23 25.70 17.89 6.49
N ALA A 24 25.95 16.61 6.76
CA ALA A 24 24.92 15.57 6.79
C ALA A 24 23.77 15.91 7.76
N GLU A 25 24.08 16.43 8.95
CA GLU A 25 23.10 16.78 9.98
C GLU A 25 22.11 17.86 9.49
N LEU A 26 22.62 18.95 8.92
CA LEU A 26 21.80 20.04 8.39
C LEU A 26 20.89 19.58 7.25
N ILE A 27 21.40 18.71 6.37
CA ILE A 27 20.61 18.11 5.29
C ILE A 27 19.45 17.29 5.87
N ARG A 28 19.67 16.52 6.95
CA ARG A 28 18.61 15.72 7.59
C ARG A 28 17.54 16.62 8.20
N GLU A 29 17.94 17.65 8.93
CA GLU A 29 17.02 18.59 9.57
C GLU A 29 16.15 19.30 8.51
N TYR A 30 16.77 19.74 7.42
CA TYR A 30 16.04 20.39 6.33
C TYR A 30 15.11 19.41 5.59
N LEU A 31 15.56 18.17 5.35
CA LEU A 31 14.70 17.12 4.77
C LEU A 31 13.51 16.77 5.67
N GLU A 32 13.66 16.81 7.00
CA GLU A 32 12.54 16.63 7.93
C GLU A 32 11.52 17.78 7.83
N GLN A 33 11.98 19.01 7.62
CA GLN A 33 11.10 20.16 7.41
C GLN A 33 10.34 20.09 6.07
N ILE A 34 11.01 19.66 5.00
CA ILE A 34 10.40 19.48 3.68
C ILE A 34 9.35 18.38 3.73
N PHE A 35 9.75 17.17 4.16
CA PHE A 35 8.89 16.00 4.11
C PHE A 35 8.07 15.88 5.38
N SER A 36 6.96 16.62 5.41
CA SER A 36 5.93 16.43 6.43
C SER A 36 5.30 15.04 6.30
N PHE A 37 5.52 14.17 7.28
CA PHE A 37 4.91 12.85 7.32
C PHE A 37 3.50 12.93 7.93
N PRO A 38 2.44 12.55 7.19
CA PRO A 38 1.09 12.56 7.73
C PRO A 38 0.95 11.54 8.86
N PRO A 39 0.04 11.76 9.82
CA PRO A 39 -0.25 10.78 10.85
C PRO A 39 -0.77 9.50 10.20
N SER A 40 -0.03 8.41 10.34
CA SER A 40 -0.43 7.09 9.87
C SER A 40 -1.08 6.31 11.00
N PRO A 41 -2.16 5.55 10.74
CA PRO A 41 -2.81 4.70 11.74
C PRO A 41 -1.89 3.60 12.30
N LEU A 42 -0.75 3.34 11.64
CA LEU A 42 0.22 2.32 12.04
C LEU A 42 1.12 2.76 13.20
N PHE A 43 1.36 4.07 13.35
CA PHE A 43 2.25 4.62 14.36
C PHE A 43 1.44 5.25 15.48
N THR A 44 1.60 4.73 16.69
CA THR A 44 0.94 5.25 17.89
C THR A 44 1.97 5.90 18.80
N ARG A 45 1.53 6.61 19.84
CA ARG A 45 2.44 7.18 20.85
C ARG A 45 3.36 6.13 21.50
N SER A 46 2.95 4.86 21.49
CA SER A 46 3.74 3.74 22.03
C SER A 46 4.81 3.22 21.07
N THR A 47 4.64 3.41 19.76
CA THR A 47 5.54 2.94 18.70
C THR A 47 5.83 4.10 17.75
N PRO A 48 6.85 4.93 18.05
CA PRO A 48 7.16 6.08 17.22
C PRO A 48 7.60 5.64 15.83
N MET A 49 7.19 6.41 14.83
CA MET A 49 7.62 6.20 13.45
C MET A 49 9.14 6.31 13.34
N PRO A 50 9.83 5.35 12.69
CA PRO A 50 11.28 5.38 12.53
C PRO A 50 11.68 6.40 11.44
N LYS A 51 11.50 7.69 11.74
CA LYS A 51 11.79 8.82 10.85
C LYS A 51 13.24 8.86 10.40
N ASN A 52 14.18 8.53 11.30
CA ASN A 52 15.61 8.55 11.00
C ASN A 52 15.95 7.71 9.78
N LEU A 53 15.35 6.52 9.66
CA LEU A 53 15.56 5.62 8.53
C LEU A 53 15.07 6.22 7.20
N LEU A 54 13.93 6.94 7.22
CA LEU A 54 13.44 7.63 6.04
C LEU A 54 14.34 8.80 5.66
N LEU A 55 14.77 9.61 6.64
CA LEU A 55 15.69 10.72 6.41
C LEU A 55 17.03 10.22 5.85
N ASP A 56 17.54 9.10 6.36
CA ASP A 56 18.72 8.43 5.81
C ASP A 56 18.50 8.05 4.36
N MET A 57 17.36 7.44 4.03
CA MET A 57 17.03 7.06 2.66
C MET A 57 16.96 8.27 1.72
N TYR A 58 16.32 9.37 2.13
CA TYR A 58 16.27 10.61 1.34
C TYR A 58 17.63 11.27 1.20
N MET A 59 18.47 11.23 2.24
CA MET A 59 19.86 11.71 2.16
C MET A 59 20.67 10.94 1.14
N HIS A 60 20.59 9.60 1.14
CA HIS A 60 21.32 8.78 0.18
C HIS A 60 20.81 9.04 -1.26
N LEU A 61 19.50 9.25 -1.43
CA LEU A 61 18.94 9.64 -2.74
C LEU A 61 19.48 11.01 -3.17
N TYR A 62 19.54 11.97 -2.25
CA TYR A 62 20.09 13.29 -2.56
C TYR A 62 21.58 13.24 -2.92
N ALA A 63 22.36 12.42 -2.22
CA ALA A 63 23.76 12.18 -2.57
C ALA A 63 23.90 11.61 -4.00
N PHE A 64 23.03 10.67 -4.37
CA PHE A 64 22.98 10.14 -5.74
C PHE A 64 22.61 11.22 -6.77
N ILE A 65 21.65 12.09 -6.47
CA ILE A 65 21.27 13.23 -7.33
C ILE A 65 22.48 14.17 -7.53
N LYS A 66 23.21 14.50 -6.46
CA LYS A 66 24.43 15.33 -6.56
C LYS A 66 25.54 14.65 -7.36
N GLN A 67 25.74 13.35 -7.19
CA GLN A 67 26.77 12.59 -7.91
C GLN A 67 26.53 12.54 -9.43
N ASN A 68 25.27 12.54 -9.87
CA ASN A 68 24.90 12.53 -11.28
C ASN A 68 24.60 13.95 -11.84
N GLU A 69 24.89 15.00 -11.07
CA GLU A 69 24.72 16.41 -11.47
C GLU A 69 23.32 16.72 -12.03
N PHE A 70 22.29 16.12 -11.45
CA PHE A 70 20.93 16.31 -11.92
C PHE A 70 20.42 17.73 -11.64
N PRO A 71 19.74 18.39 -12.60
CA PRO A 71 19.15 19.71 -12.41
C PRO A 71 17.99 19.66 -11.40
N SER A 72 17.60 20.82 -10.90
CA SER A 72 16.59 20.98 -9.85
C SER A 72 15.26 20.28 -10.18
N GLU A 73 14.84 20.29 -11.45
CA GLU A 73 13.63 19.61 -11.92
C GLU A 73 13.69 18.08 -11.74
N LYS A 74 14.81 17.47 -12.16
CA LYS A 74 15.06 16.03 -11.99
C LYS A 74 15.21 15.67 -10.51
N ALA A 75 15.86 16.54 -9.73
CA ALA A 75 16.03 16.33 -8.30
C ALA A 75 14.68 16.31 -7.55
N SER A 76 13.84 17.33 -7.78
CA SER A 76 12.51 17.41 -7.15
C SER A 76 11.62 16.23 -7.52
N THR A 77 11.61 15.84 -8.78
CA THR A 77 10.79 14.73 -9.27
C THR A 77 11.25 13.38 -8.72
N LEU A 78 12.57 13.13 -8.61
CA LEU A 78 13.09 11.92 -7.99
C LEU A 78 12.78 11.83 -6.49
N LEU A 79 13.01 12.93 -5.77
CA LEU A 79 12.69 13.05 -4.36
C LEU A 79 11.19 12.82 -4.11
N GLY A 80 10.33 13.47 -4.90
CA GLY A 80 8.89 13.30 -4.85
C GLY A 80 8.42 11.89 -5.23
N LEU A 81 9.06 11.26 -6.22
CA LEU A 81 8.77 9.88 -6.62
C LEU A 81 9.07 8.91 -5.50
N LEU A 82 10.27 8.96 -4.91
CA LEU A 82 10.62 8.07 -3.79
C LEU A 82 9.71 8.34 -2.59
N HIS A 83 9.43 9.60 -2.28
CA HIS A 83 8.51 9.97 -1.21
C HIS A 83 7.10 9.39 -1.45
N SER A 84 6.59 9.45 -2.68
CA SER A 84 5.29 8.88 -3.03
C SER A 84 5.23 7.36 -2.87
N LEU A 85 6.34 6.66 -3.14
CA LEU A 85 6.46 5.22 -2.90
C LEU A 85 6.47 4.91 -1.40
N VAL A 86 7.23 5.65 -0.60
CA VAL A 86 7.26 5.50 0.86
C VAL A 86 5.88 5.73 1.49
N LEU A 87 5.20 6.81 1.10
CA LEU A 87 3.86 7.12 1.61
C LEU A 87 2.87 5.97 1.36
N ARG A 88 2.93 5.37 0.18
CA ARG A 88 2.05 4.23 -0.15
C ARG A 88 2.50 2.94 0.51
N ASP A 89 3.76 2.56 0.33
CA ASP A 89 4.24 1.20 0.62
C ASP A 89 4.58 1.00 2.11
N MET A 90 5.04 2.06 2.79
CA MET A 90 5.44 1.99 4.21
C MET A 90 4.38 2.59 5.14
N LEU A 91 3.78 3.71 4.73
CA LEU A 91 2.78 4.41 5.56
C LEU A 91 1.33 3.99 5.26
N LEU A 92 1.12 3.15 4.23
CA LEU A 92 -0.19 2.67 3.76
C LEU A 92 -1.18 3.81 3.47
N LEU A 93 -0.66 4.97 3.05
CA LEU A 93 -1.47 6.15 2.83
C LEU A 93 -2.36 5.97 1.59
N GLY A 94 -3.68 6.02 1.79
CA GLY A 94 -4.68 5.82 0.75
C GLY A 94 -5.11 4.37 0.56
N GLU A 95 -4.50 3.42 1.27
CA GLU A 95 -4.95 2.03 1.27
C GLU A 95 -6.13 1.86 2.24
N LYS A 96 -7.24 1.31 1.74
CA LYS A 96 -8.45 1.11 2.56
C LYS A 96 -8.39 -0.18 3.38
N ASP A 97 -7.65 -1.17 2.88
CA ASP A 97 -7.48 -2.44 3.53
C ASP A 97 -6.07 -2.55 4.13
N LEU A 98 -5.97 -2.25 5.43
CA LEU A 98 -4.72 -2.38 6.20
C LEU A 98 -4.19 -3.83 6.24
N ARG A 99 -4.98 -4.83 5.81
CA ARG A 99 -4.57 -6.23 5.73
C ARG A 99 -3.82 -6.54 4.44
N SER A 100 -4.02 -5.73 3.39
CA SER A 100 -3.34 -5.90 2.12
C SER A 100 -1.96 -5.27 2.19
N THR A 101 -0.96 -6.04 2.64
CA THR A 101 0.43 -5.59 2.62
C THR A 101 0.91 -5.41 1.17
N PRO A 102 1.54 -4.28 0.82
CA PRO A 102 1.99 -4.02 -0.54
C PRO A 102 3.02 -5.07 -0.96
N THR A 103 2.86 -5.66 -2.13
CA THR A 103 3.86 -6.60 -2.67
C THR A 103 4.94 -5.84 -3.42
N ILE A 104 6.18 -6.36 -3.43
CA ILE A 104 7.29 -5.79 -4.20
C ILE A 104 6.93 -5.59 -5.69
N SER A 105 6.22 -6.53 -6.30
CA SER A 105 5.75 -6.43 -7.69
C SER A 105 4.76 -5.27 -7.89
N SER A 106 3.82 -5.07 -6.96
CA SER A 106 2.85 -3.96 -7.02
C SER A 106 3.51 -2.59 -6.81
N SER A 107 4.51 -2.51 -5.94
CA SER A 107 5.32 -1.30 -5.75
C SER A 107 6.15 -1.02 -7.01
N PHE A 108 6.86 -2.03 -7.54
CA PHE A 108 7.71 -1.89 -8.72
C PHE A 108 6.92 -1.49 -9.97
N ASN A 109 5.74 -2.08 -10.20
CA ASN A 109 4.86 -1.69 -11.30
C ASN A 109 4.43 -0.22 -11.20
N ARG A 110 4.17 0.26 -9.98
CA ARG A 110 3.86 1.69 -9.75
C ARG A 110 5.08 2.56 -10.00
N PHE A 111 6.25 2.18 -9.50
CA PHE A 111 7.50 2.88 -9.78
C PHE A 111 7.74 3.00 -11.30
N GLN A 112 7.57 1.90 -12.03
CA GLN A 112 7.69 1.87 -13.49
C GLN A 112 6.67 2.81 -14.17
N ALA A 113 5.42 2.84 -13.69
CA ALA A 113 4.41 3.76 -14.23
C ALA A 113 4.79 5.23 -13.97
N LEU A 114 5.24 5.56 -12.76
CA LEU A 114 5.65 6.92 -12.38
C LEU A 114 6.86 7.39 -13.18
N ILE A 115 7.90 6.55 -13.32
CA ILE A 115 9.10 6.94 -14.07
C ILE A 115 8.78 7.11 -15.55
N LEU A 116 7.95 6.24 -16.15
CA LEU A 116 7.52 6.39 -17.55
C LEU A 116 6.73 7.68 -17.77
N GLN A 117 5.85 8.05 -16.84
CA GLN A 117 5.09 9.31 -16.91
C GLN A 117 6.00 10.55 -16.90
N HIS A 118 7.17 10.46 -16.26
CA HIS A 118 8.14 11.55 -16.17
C HIS A 118 9.31 11.45 -17.17
N SER A 119 9.29 10.44 -18.05
CA SER A 119 10.34 10.23 -19.07
C SER A 119 9.83 10.41 -20.49
N VAL A 120 8.54 10.16 -20.73
CA VAL A 120 7.95 10.27 -22.06
C VAL A 120 7.26 11.62 -22.20
N GLU A 121 7.62 12.38 -23.24
CA GLU A 121 6.92 13.62 -23.57
C GLU A 121 5.61 13.29 -24.31
N ARG A 122 4.50 13.25 -23.56
CA ARG A 122 3.14 13.12 -24.12
C ARG A 122 2.21 14.09 -23.40
N PRO A 123 2.08 15.33 -23.90
CA PRO A 123 1.03 16.23 -23.46
C PRO A 123 -0.33 15.55 -23.66
N PRO A 124 -1.28 15.62 -22.69
CA PRO A 124 -1.27 16.43 -21.48
C PRO A 124 -0.71 15.74 -20.21
N MET A 125 -0.48 14.43 -20.17
CA MET A 125 -0.24 13.70 -18.90
C MET A 125 1.23 13.48 -18.52
N SER A 126 2.16 13.56 -19.46
CA SER A 126 3.54 13.11 -19.27
C SER A 126 4.54 14.21 -19.66
N MET A 127 5.50 14.46 -18.78
CA MET A 127 6.54 15.48 -18.95
C MET A 127 7.87 14.76 -19.20
N GLY A 128 8.59 15.14 -20.26
CA GLY A 128 9.88 14.54 -20.64
C GLY A 128 11.04 15.05 -19.78
N ILE A 129 10.97 14.83 -18.46
CA ILE A 129 11.94 15.35 -17.48
C ILE A 129 13.21 14.49 -17.45
N PHE A 130 13.03 13.17 -17.51
CA PHE A 130 14.12 12.21 -17.55
C PHE A 130 14.43 11.78 -18.97
N THR A 131 15.72 11.73 -19.28
CA THR A 131 16.21 11.10 -20.51
C THR A 131 16.35 9.58 -20.31
N ALA A 132 16.45 8.82 -21.39
CA ALA A 132 16.61 7.36 -21.30
C ALA A 132 17.87 6.93 -20.51
N SER A 133 18.96 7.71 -20.55
CA SER A 133 20.15 7.44 -19.73
C SER A 133 19.88 7.67 -18.25
N ASP A 134 19.17 8.75 -17.91
CA ASP A 134 18.80 9.04 -16.51
C ASP A 134 17.94 7.91 -15.95
N VAL A 135 16.95 7.45 -16.72
CA VAL A 135 16.05 6.36 -16.29
C VAL A 135 16.83 5.10 -15.94
N ASN A 136 17.81 4.71 -16.76
CA ASN A 136 18.62 3.53 -16.46
C ASN A 136 19.38 3.68 -15.14
N LEU A 137 20.02 4.84 -14.91
CA LEU A 137 20.74 5.13 -13.66
C LEU A 137 19.79 5.12 -12.44
N ILE A 138 18.61 5.72 -12.59
CA ILE A 138 17.60 5.79 -11.53
C ILE A 138 17.06 4.39 -11.19
N VAL A 139 16.72 3.59 -12.20
CA VAL A 139 16.20 2.23 -12.01
C VAL A 139 17.25 1.35 -11.34
N GLU A 140 18.50 1.41 -11.78
CA GLU A 140 19.60 0.68 -11.16
C GLU A 140 19.80 1.09 -9.70
N TYR A 141 19.82 2.40 -9.43
CA TYR A 141 19.96 2.92 -8.07
C TYR A 141 18.81 2.48 -7.15
N ILE A 142 17.55 2.67 -7.56
CA ILE A 142 16.38 2.35 -6.73
C ILE A 142 16.26 0.84 -6.52
N THR A 143 16.61 0.03 -7.52
CA THR A 143 16.60 -1.43 -7.39
C THR A 143 17.63 -1.89 -6.35
N ASN A 144 18.85 -1.34 -6.39
CA ASN A 144 19.94 -1.73 -5.50
C ASN A 144 19.85 -1.12 -4.09
N SER A 145 19.15 -0.01 -3.92
CA SER A 145 18.96 0.67 -2.63
C SER A 145 17.62 0.33 -1.99
N TYR A 146 16.51 0.75 -2.60
CA TYR A 146 15.16 0.64 -2.04
C TYR A 146 14.61 -0.79 -2.14
N TYR A 147 14.57 -1.36 -3.35
CA TYR A 147 13.91 -2.67 -3.55
C TYR A 147 14.70 -3.84 -3.00
N ARG A 148 16.04 -3.75 -3.00
CA ARG A 148 16.91 -4.74 -2.37
C ARG A 148 16.59 -4.96 -0.88
N HIS A 149 16.16 -3.90 -0.19
CA HIS A 149 15.83 -3.93 1.23
C HIS A 149 14.32 -3.82 1.50
N PHE A 150 13.47 -4.07 0.49
CA PHE A 150 12.02 -3.85 0.58
C PHE A 150 11.38 -4.60 1.77
N HIS A 151 11.66 -5.89 1.93
CA HIS A 151 11.12 -6.69 3.04
C HIS A 151 11.60 -6.22 4.42
N LEU A 152 12.84 -5.70 4.51
CA LEU A 152 13.35 -5.13 5.75
C LEU A 152 12.53 -3.88 6.12
N TYR A 153 12.33 -2.96 5.17
CA TYR A 153 11.50 -1.79 5.41
C TYR A 153 10.06 -2.18 5.79
N GLN A 154 9.46 -3.13 5.08
CA GLN A 154 8.13 -3.63 5.46
C GLN A 154 8.09 -4.13 6.89
N SER A 155 9.12 -4.87 7.32
CA SER A 155 9.16 -5.41 8.68
C SER A 155 9.25 -4.35 9.78
N ILE A 156 9.83 -3.19 9.45
CA ILE A 156 10.03 -2.06 10.35
C ILE A 156 8.78 -1.18 10.41
N PHE A 157 8.17 -0.89 9.25
CA PHE A 157 7.06 0.07 9.16
C PHE A 157 5.68 -0.59 9.29
N ILE A 158 5.53 -1.85 8.91
CA ILE A 158 4.24 -2.55 8.93
C ILE A 158 4.17 -3.47 10.16
N PRO A 159 3.23 -3.24 11.09
CA PRO A 159 3.07 -4.11 12.24
C PRO A 159 2.62 -5.51 11.77
N HIS A 160 3.40 -6.53 12.12
CA HIS A 160 3.03 -7.91 11.82
C HIS A 160 1.87 -8.35 12.69
N THR A 161 0.82 -8.88 12.08
CA THR A 161 -0.28 -9.51 12.81
C THR A 161 0.15 -10.92 13.22
N HIS A 162 0.40 -11.12 14.51
CA HIS A 162 0.68 -12.46 15.04
C HIS A 162 -0.65 -13.13 15.42
N LEU A 163 -1.03 -14.18 14.69
CA LEU A 163 -2.16 -15.02 15.07
C LEU A 163 -1.67 -16.13 16.01
N SER A 164 -1.87 -15.95 17.32
CA SER A 164 -1.68 -17.03 18.30
C SER A 164 -2.98 -17.83 18.42
N ILE A 165 -3.00 -19.03 17.86
CA ILE A 165 -4.11 -19.98 18.06
C ILE A 165 -3.77 -20.79 19.31
N ILE A 166 -4.54 -20.58 20.38
CA ILE A 166 -4.41 -21.37 21.61
C ILE A 166 -5.59 -22.33 21.65
N GLN A 167 -5.31 -23.62 21.58
CA GLN A 167 -6.31 -24.65 21.82
C GLN A 167 -6.53 -24.77 23.33
N VAL A 168 -7.66 -24.24 23.83
CA VAL A 168 -7.99 -24.19 25.26
C VAL A 168 -8.34 -25.56 25.83
N SER A 169 -8.80 -26.51 25.01
CA SER A 169 -9.08 -27.89 25.43
C SER A 169 -8.56 -28.92 24.43
N CYS A 170 -7.70 -29.83 24.90
CA CYS A 170 -7.34 -31.03 24.15
C CYS A 170 -8.56 -31.98 24.16
N MET A 171 -9.05 -32.39 22.98
CA MET A 171 -10.12 -33.40 22.81
C MET A 171 -11.59 -32.96 23.01
N GLU A 172 -11.93 -31.68 23.18
CA GLU A 172 -13.34 -31.28 23.08
C GLU A 172 -13.78 -31.18 21.63
N ILE A 173 -14.43 -32.24 21.14
CA ILE A 173 -15.23 -32.18 19.92
C ILE A 173 -16.31 -31.13 20.16
N ASN A 174 -16.32 -30.09 19.30
CA ASN A 174 -17.32 -29.04 19.31
C ASN A 174 -18.71 -29.71 19.22
N ARG A 175 -19.39 -29.87 20.36
CA ARG A 175 -20.68 -30.57 20.40
C ARG A 175 -21.66 -29.71 19.62
N ILE A 176 -22.18 -30.25 18.52
CA ILE A 176 -23.28 -29.62 17.78
C ILE A 176 -24.34 -29.24 18.81
N LYS A 177 -24.79 -27.97 18.77
CA LYS A 177 -25.87 -27.49 19.66
C LYS A 177 -26.98 -28.55 19.66
N PRO A 178 -27.37 -29.10 20.81
CA PRO A 178 -28.34 -30.18 20.85
C PRO A 178 -29.58 -29.70 20.10
N LEU A 179 -30.02 -30.49 19.11
CA LEU A 179 -31.24 -30.17 18.40
C LEU A 179 -32.36 -30.05 19.44
N PRO A 180 -33.28 -29.08 19.29
CA PRO A 180 -34.42 -29.01 20.18
C PRO A 180 -35.14 -30.38 20.19
N PRO A 181 -35.66 -30.80 21.36
CA PRO A 181 -36.32 -32.09 21.49
C PRO A 181 -37.42 -32.25 20.44
N LEU A 182 -37.58 -33.47 19.92
CA LEU A 182 -38.56 -33.82 18.87
C LEU A 182 -40.00 -33.39 19.22
N GLN A 183 -40.31 -33.23 20.50
CA GLN A 183 -41.59 -32.70 20.99
C GLN A 183 -41.87 -31.27 20.54
N LEU A 184 -40.85 -30.48 20.19
CA LEU A 184 -40.98 -29.13 19.64
C LEU A 184 -40.94 -29.09 18.11
N ALA A 185 -40.82 -30.25 17.45
CA ALA A 185 -40.87 -30.31 16.00
C ALA A 185 -42.30 -30.03 15.53
N ILE A 186 -42.50 -28.86 14.90
CA ILE A 186 -43.74 -28.54 14.20
C ILE A 186 -43.89 -29.55 13.06
N GLN A 187 -44.90 -30.42 13.13
CA GLN A 187 -45.24 -31.32 12.04
C GLN A 187 -45.61 -30.47 10.82
N HIS A 188 -44.73 -30.40 9.83
CA HIS A 188 -45.14 -30.04 8.47
C HIS A 188 -46.04 -31.17 7.97
N GLN A 189 -47.35 -31.06 8.22
CA GLN A 189 -48.32 -31.90 7.54
C GLN A 189 -48.28 -31.52 6.06
N VAL A 190 -47.86 -32.46 5.24
CA VAL A 190 -48.05 -32.40 3.79
C VAL A 190 -49.55 -32.43 3.56
N SER A 191 -50.14 -31.30 3.16
CA SER A 191 -51.53 -31.25 2.70
C SER A 191 -51.72 -32.29 1.59
N PRO A 192 -52.65 -33.26 1.72
CA PRO A 192 -52.92 -34.18 0.63
C PRO A 192 -53.50 -33.41 -0.54
N GLN A 193 -52.79 -33.44 -1.68
CA GLN A 193 -53.31 -33.00 -2.95
C GLN A 193 -54.58 -33.79 -3.28
N GLN A 194 -55.64 -33.05 -3.66
CA GLN A 194 -56.85 -33.58 -4.27
C GLN A 194 -56.48 -34.49 -5.45
N ASN A 195 -56.95 -35.73 -5.44
CA ASN A 195 -57.13 -36.53 -6.65
C ASN A 195 -58.47 -37.26 -6.57
N THR A 196 -59.40 -36.82 -7.41
CA THR A 196 -60.60 -37.56 -7.81
C THR A 196 -60.19 -38.82 -8.59
N PRO A 197 -61.03 -39.87 -8.58
CA PRO A 197 -61.65 -40.24 -9.85
C PRO A 197 -63.14 -40.62 -9.73
N SER A 198 -63.81 -40.45 -10.87
CA SER A 198 -65.22 -40.65 -11.19
C SER A 198 -65.58 -42.10 -11.57
N GLU A 199 -66.90 -42.33 -11.63
CA GLU A 199 -67.69 -43.45 -12.20
C GLU A 199 -68.11 -44.59 -11.25
N SER A 200 -69.31 -45.18 -11.30
CA SER A 200 -70.68 -44.82 -11.73
C SER A 200 -71.59 -46.02 -11.35
N SER A 201 -72.92 -45.81 -11.31
CA SER A 201 -73.99 -46.83 -11.42
C SER A 201 -74.31 -47.75 -10.22
N HIS A 202 -75.50 -47.58 -9.63
CA HIS A 202 -76.60 -48.56 -9.80
C HIS A 202 -77.98 -47.92 -9.56
N ALA A 203 -78.87 -48.17 -10.52
CA ALA A 203 -80.27 -47.78 -10.55
C ALA A 203 -81.18 -48.84 -9.90
N ALA A 204 -82.46 -48.45 -9.73
CA ALA A 204 -83.69 -49.23 -9.57
C ALA A 204 -84.28 -49.29 -8.15
N SER A 205 -85.30 -48.45 -7.91
CA SER A 205 -86.72 -48.83 -7.87
C SER A 205 -87.58 -47.73 -7.25
#